data_AF-A0A917UKK3-F1
#
_entry.id   AF-A0A917UKK3-F1
#
_cell.length_a   1.000
_cell.length_b   1.000
_cell.length_c   1.000
_cell.angle_alpha   90.00
_cell.angle_beta   90.00
_cell.angle_gamma   90.00
#
_symmetry.space_group_name_H-M   'P 1'
#
loop_
_entity.id
_entity.type
_entity.pdbx_description
1 polymer ?
#
loop_
_entity_poly.entity_id
_entity_poly.type
_entity_poly.pdbx_seq_one_letter_code
_entity_poly.pdbx_strand_id
1 'polypeptide(L)'
;MPVREPTDKRWCEKVTLAFHNTGGSPVRSGTVTFGTHIIDLLGIDWATIESTVPLPTPIGPGARREASWTVCVEEWRVPWGMRVETRVVEVEWAQRGAPGGRRWRG
;
A
#
# COMPACT_ATOMS: atom_id res chain seq x y z
N MET A 1 5.89 0.24 -9.81
CA MET A 1 5.08 -0.93 -9.45
C MET A 1 5.34 -1.27 -7.99
N PRO A 2 4.34 -1.70 -7.22
CA PRO A 2 4.56 -2.19 -5.86
C PRO A 2 5.48 -3.40 -5.86
N VAL A 3 6.43 -3.42 -4.93
CA VAL A 3 7.27 -4.60 -4.65
C VAL A 3 6.86 -5.14 -3.29
N ARG A 4 6.65 -6.45 -3.20
CA ARG A 4 6.22 -7.13 -1.97
C ARG A 4 7.22 -8.20 -1.60
N GLU A 5 7.59 -8.23 -0.33
CA GLU A 5 8.57 -9.15 0.22
C GLU A 5 8.04 -9.75 1.52
N PRO A 6 8.27 -11.05 1.78
CA PRO A 6 8.00 -11.62 3.10
C PRO A 6 8.91 -10.97 4.14
N THR A 7 8.45 -10.91 5.38
CA THR A 7 9.29 -10.49 6.53
C THR A 7 9.62 -11.68 7.42
N ASP A 8 10.46 -11.46 8.43
CA ASP A 8 10.74 -12.41 9.51
C ASP A 8 9.55 -12.61 10.47
N LYS A 9 8.56 -11.72 10.42
CA LYS A 9 7.36 -11.79 11.24
C LYS A 9 6.23 -12.48 10.47
N ARG A 10 5.58 -13.44 11.13
CA ARG A 10 4.42 -14.13 10.57
C ARG A 10 3.32 -13.11 10.24
N TRP A 11 2.72 -13.31 9.08
CA TRP A 11 1.59 -12.52 8.58
C TRP A 11 1.88 -11.03 8.39
N CYS A 12 3.16 -10.70 8.23
CA CYS A 12 3.63 -9.38 7.86
C CYS A 12 4.35 -9.42 6.52
N GLU A 13 3.98 -8.50 5.63
CA GLU A 13 4.68 -8.29 4.36
C GLU A 13 5.25 -6.87 4.30
N LYS A 14 6.45 -6.75 3.73
CA LYS A 14 7.03 -5.46 3.41
C LYS A 14 6.58 -5.07 2.01
N VAL A 15 5.91 -3.93 1.90
CA VAL A 15 5.45 -3.36 0.63
C VAL A 15 6.22 -2.08 0.35
N THR A 16 6.93 -2.04 -0.77
CA THR A 16 7.71 -0.89 -1.23
C THR A 16 7.05 -0.24 -2.44
N LEU A 17 6.81 1.07 -2.34
CA LEU A 17 6.21 1.88 -3.40
C LEU A 17 7.15 3.00 -3.82
N ALA A 18 7.30 3.16 -5.13
CA ALA A 18 7.95 4.30 -5.74
C ALA A 18 6.91 5.33 -6.18
N PHE A 19 7.06 6.56 -5.71
CA PHE A 19 6.25 7.73 -6.03
C PHE A 19 7.01 8.64 -6.98
N HIS A 20 6.30 9.26 -7.91
CA HIS A 20 6.82 10.31 -8.79
C HIS A 20 5.77 11.42 -8.90
N ASN A 21 6.05 12.56 -8.29
CA ASN A 21 5.17 13.73 -8.38
C ASN A 21 5.42 14.43 -9.72
N THR A 22 4.54 14.21 -10.69
CA THR A 22 4.63 14.83 -12.03
C THR A 22 3.98 16.21 -12.10
N GLY A 23 3.42 16.73 -11.00
CA GLY A 23 2.77 18.04 -10.97
C GLY A 23 3.70 19.18 -10.54
N GLY A 24 3.25 20.42 -10.72
CA GLY A 24 4.04 21.64 -10.43
C GLY A 24 4.03 22.10 -8.97
N SER A 25 3.33 21.39 -8.08
CA SER A 25 3.18 21.73 -6.66
C SER A 25 3.63 20.56 -5.78
N PRO A 26 4.15 20.80 -4.57
CA PRO A 26 4.48 19.73 -3.64
C PRO A 26 3.23 19.02 -3.12
N VAL A 27 3.27 17.69 -3.04
CA VAL A 27 2.30 16.90 -2.26
C VAL A 27 2.72 16.99 -0.79
N ARG A 28 1.83 17.49 0.06
CA ARG A 28 2.12 17.74 1.49
C ARG A 28 1.44 16.76 2.44
N SER A 29 0.31 16.20 2.01
CA SER A 29 -0.45 15.22 2.77
C SER A 29 -1.14 14.24 1.83
N GLY A 30 -1.38 13.04 2.32
CA GLY A 30 -2.08 11.97 1.63
C GLY A 30 -1.83 10.63 2.33
N THR A 31 -2.46 9.59 1.80
CA THR A 31 -2.50 8.25 2.37
C THR A 31 -2.30 7.18 1.30
N VAL A 32 -1.87 6.01 1.75
CA VAL A 32 -1.87 4.75 1.01
C VAL A 32 -2.74 3.79 1.81
N THR A 33 -3.70 3.16 1.15
CA THR A 33 -4.48 2.05 1.72
C THR A 33 -4.01 0.75 1.10
N PHE A 34 -3.57 -0.17 1.95
CA PHE A 34 -3.25 -1.54 1.61
C PHE A 34 -4.42 -2.45 1.93
N GLY A 35 -4.64 -3.48 1.12
CA GLY A 35 -5.54 -4.58 1.41
C GLY A 35 -4.73 -5.86 1.53
N THR A 36 -4.79 -6.52 2.69
CA THR A 36 -4.15 -7.81 2.92
C THR A 36 -5.18 -8.92 2.77
N HIS A 37 -5.06 -9.67 1.68
CA HIS A 37 -5.94 -10.78 1.34
C HIS A 37 -5.51 -12.05 2.09
N ILE A 38 -6.45 -12.74 2.73
CA ILE A 38 -6.21 -14.00 3.44
C ILE A 38 -6.72 -15.12 2.54
N ILE A 39 -5.78 -15.88 1.99
CA ILE A 39 -6.01 -16.77 0.87
C ILE A 39 -5.74 -18.21 1.29
N ASP A 40 -6.69 -19.11 1.01
CA ASP A 40 -6.53 -20.53 1.28
C ASP A 40 -5.62 -21.25 0.27
N LEU A 41 -5.40 -22.55 0.49
CA LEU A 41 -4.57 -23.38 -0.39
C LEU A 41 -5.16 -23.56 -1.80
N LEU A 42 -6.45 -23.26 -2.00
CA LEU A 42 -7.13 -23.32 -3.29
C LEU A 42 -7.10 -21.97 -4.02
N GLY A 43 -6.58 -20.91 -3.38
CA GLY A 43 -6.53 -19.56 -3.94
C GLY A 43 -7.79 -18.74 -3.70
N ILE A 44 -8.72 -19.19 -2.85
CA ILE A 44 -9.93 -18.45 -2.50
C ILE A 44 -9.57 -17.39 -1.47
N ASP A 45 -10.03 -16.15 -1.69
CA ASP A 45 -9.92 -15.06 -0.72
C ASP A 45 -11.09 -15.12 0.27
N TRP A 46 -10.76 -15.35 1.53
CA TRP A 46 -11.73 -15.47 2.62
C TRP A 46 -12.00 -14.13 3.31
N ALA A 47 -11.01 -13.23 3.29
CA ALA A 47 -11.08 -11.94 3.96
C ALA A 47 -9.99 -10.99 3.45
N THR A 48 -10.35 -9.72 3.30
CA THR A 48 -9.40 -8.63 3.06
C THR A 48 -9.36 -7.71 4.28
N ILE A 49 -8.17 -7.49 4.83
CA ILE A 49 -7.94 -6.56 5.95
C ILE A 49 -7.24 -5.31 5.43
N GLU A 50 -7.87 -4.15 5.59
CA GLU A 50 -7.31 -2.87 5.14
C GLU A 50 -6.39 -2.22 6.17
N SER A 51 -5.33 -1.56 5.69
CA SER A 51 -4.41 -0.76 6.49
C SER A 51 -4.10 0.55 5.77
N THR A 52 -4.44 1.67 6.39
CA THR A 52 -4.18 3.01 5.82
C THR A 52 -3.01 3.67 6.55
N VAL A 53 -2.02 4.12 5.76
CA VAL A 53 -0.81 4.77 6.25
C VAL A 53 -0.59 6.12 5.55
N PRO A 54 0.12 7.07 6.18
CA PRO A 54 0.45 8.33 5.51
C PRO A 54 1.44 8.12 4.36
N LEU A 55 1.31 8.96 3.32
CA LEU A 55 2.32 9.08 2.27
C LEU A 55 3.66 9.59 2.83
N PRO A 56 4.79 9.30 2.17
CA PRO A 56 6.10 9.82 2.55
C PRO A 56 6.22 11.29 2.11
N THR A 57 5.49 12.18 2.78
CA THR A 57 5.46 13.60 2.45
C THR A 57 6.57 14.38 3.15
N PRO A 58 6.90 15.60 2.68
CA PRO A 58 6.49 16.16 1.39
C PRO A 58 7.13 15.44 0.20
N ILE A 59 6.47 15.45 -0.96
CA ILE A 59 7.03 15.03 -2.25
C ILE A 59 7.03 16.25 -3.18
N GLY A 60 8.22 16.80 -3.42
CA GLY A 60 8.40 18.01 -4.24
C GLY A 60 7.95 17.83 -5.70
N PRO A 61 7.71 18.93 -6.43
CA PRO A 61 7.38 18.85 -7.85
C PRO A 61 8.52 18.19 -8.65
N GLY A 62 8.19 17.26 -9.54
CA GLY A 62 9.15 16.45 -10.30
C GLY A 62 9.92 15.41 -9.49
N ALA A 63 9.77 15.39 -8.16
CA ALA A 63 10.55 14.52 -7.29
C ALA A 63 10.09 13.07 -7.37
N ARG A 64 11.05 12.16 -7.23
CA ARG A 64 10.82 10.73 -6.99
C ARG A 64 11.12 10.43 -5.53
N ARG A 65 10.33 9.54 -4.94
CA ARG A 65 10.54 9.07 -3.57
C ARG A 65 10.13 7.62 -3.47
N GLU A 66 10.88 6.83 -2.73
CA GLU A 66 10.53 5.47 -2.40
C GLU A 66 10.20 5.38 -0.91
N ALA A 67 9.25 4.53 -0.55
CA ALA A 67 8.94 4.21 0.82
C ALA A 67 8.49 2.76 0.95
N SER A 68 8.81 2.17 2.10
CA SER A 68 8.44 0.81 2.46
C SER A 68 7.61 0.82 3.73
N TRP A 69 6.60 -0.04 3.77
CA TRP A 69 5.76 -0.27 4.95
C TRP A 69 5.75 -1.75 5.27
N THR A 70 5.80 -2.09 6.55
CA THR A 70 5.49 -3.44 7.02
C THR A 70 4.00 -3.47 7.36
N VAL A 71 3.23 -4.22 6.59
CA VAL A 71 1.79 -4.39 6.76
C VAL A 71 1.56 -5.76 7.38
N CYS A 72 0.89 -5.78 8.53
CA CYS A 72 0.67 -6.99 9.30
C CYS A 72 -0.81 -7.27 9.49
N VAL A 73 -1.15 -8.55 9.52
CA VAL A 73 -2.44 -9.04 9.99
C VAL A 73 -2.23 -9.78 11.31
N GLU A 74 -3.18 -9.64 12.22
CA GLU A 74 -3.18 -10.32 13.51
C GLU A 74 -3.28 -11.83 13.31
N GLU A 75 -2.48 -12.57 14.06
CA GLU A 75 -2.30 -14.01 13.86
C GLU A 75 -3.60 -14.81 13.90
N TRP A 76 -4.55 -14.45 14.77
CA TRP A 76 -5.83 -15.12 14.90
C TRP A 76 -6.73 -15.00 13.67
N ARG A 77 -6.45 -14.03 12.77
CA ARG A 77 -7.20 -13.83 11.52
C ARG A 77 -6.75 -14.76 10.40
N VAL A 78 -5.58 -15.40 10.52
CA VAL A 78 -5.02 -16.25 9.46
C VAL A 78 -5.06 -17.72 9.90
N PRO A 79 -6.05 -18.50 9.43
CA PRO A 79 -6.12 -19.93 9.70
C PRO A 79 -4.87 -20.68 9.22
N TRP A 80 -4.63 -21.84 9.82
CA TRP A 80 -3.50 -22.68 9.47
C TRP A 80 -3.59 -23.16 8.02
N GLY A 81 -2.45 -23.18 7.33
CA GLY A 81 -2.35 -23.53 5.92
C GLY A 81 -2.72 -22.39 4.96
N MET A 82 -3.25 -21.27 5.44
CA MET A 82 -3.51 -20.09 4.61
C MET A 82 -2.27 -19.20 4.48
N ARG A 83 -2.31 -18.30 3.50
CA ARG A 83 -1.29 -17.27 3.26
C ARG A 83 -1.91 -15.88 3.21
N VAL A 84 -1.07 -14.86 3.34
CA VAL A 84 -1.46 -13.47 3.12
C VAL A 84 -0.92 -12.97 1.78
N GLU A 85 -1.62 -12.01 1.18
CA GLU A 85 -1.13 -11.27 0.03
C GLU A 85 -1.57 -9.81 0.11
N THR A 86 -0.61 -8.91 0.31
CA THR A 86 -0.84 -7.47 0.46
C THR A 86 -0.78 -6.78 -0.88
N ARG A 87 -1.78 -5.94 -1.15
CA ARG A 87 -1.90 -5.15 -2.38
C ARG A 87 -2.18 -3.70 -2.05
N VAL A 88 -1.79 -2.79 -2.94
CA VAL A 88 -2.22 -1.39 -2.86
C VAL A 88 -3.65 -1.31 -3.38
N VAL A 89 -4.57 -0.87 -2.53
CA VAL A 89 -5.98 -0.68 -2.88
C VAL A 89 -6.18 0.74 -3.40
N GLU A 90 -5.63 1.72 -2.67
CA GLU A 90 -5.85 3.13 -2.96
C GLU A 90 -4.67 4.00 -2.53
N VAL A 91 -4.48 5.11 -3.23
CA VAL A 91 -3.54 6.16 -2.85
C VAL A 91 -4.25 7.50 -3.06
N GLU A 92 -4.38 8.28 -1.98
CA GLU A 92 -5.07 9.58 -1.99
C GLU A 92 -4.12 10.69 -1.57
N TRP A 93 -4.23 11.87 -2.16
CA TRP A 93 -3.46 13.04 -1.74
C TRP A 93 -4.08 14.35 -2.18
N ALA A 94 -3.73 15.42 -1.46
CA ALA A 94 -4.11 16.77 -1.80
C ALA A 94 -2.96 17.48 -2.54
N GLN A 95 -3.25 18.03 -3.72
CA GLN A 95 -2.34 18.91 -4.46
C GLN A 95 -3.12 20.08 -5.07
N ARG A 96 -2.63 21.31 -4.88
CA ARG A 96 -3.23 22.52 -5.48
C ARG A 96 -2.87 22.61 -6.97
N GLY A 97 -3.88 22.79 -7.82
CA GLY A 97 -3.73 23.24 -9.22
C GLY A 97 -3.70 22.18 -10.33
N ALA A 98 -4.08 20.92 -10.07
CA ALA A 98 -4.29 19.90 -11.10
C ALA A 98 -5.54 19.07 -10.76
N PRO A 99 -6.23 18.45 -11.73
CA PRO A 99 -7.24 17.43 -11.45
C PRO A 99 -6.52 16.20 -10.86
N GLY A 100 -6.28 16.25 -9.55
CA GLY A 100 -5.61 15.19 -8.80
C GLY A 100 -6.59 14.05 -8.58
N GLY A 101 -6.41 12.96 -9.32
CA GLY A 101 -7.27 11.80 -9.18
C GLY A 101 -6.94 10.71 -10.18
N ARG A 102 -5.65 10.34 -10.33
CA ARG A 102 -5.36 9.03 -10.93
C ARG A 102 -5.58 7.97 -9.87
N ARG A 103 -6.83 7.52 -9.76
CA ARG A 103 -7.24 6.28 -9.10
C ARG A 103 -6.40 5.14 -9.71
N TRP A 104 -5.31 4.76 -9.06
CA TRP A 104 -4.60 3.54 -9.41
C TRP A 104 -5.40 2.37 -8.84
N ARG A 105 -6.12 1.65 -9.70
CA ARG A 105 -6.59 0.29 -9.40
C ARG A 105 -5.48 -0.66 -9.85
N GLY A 106 -4.89 -1.37 -8.90
CA GLY A 106 -4.06 -2.56 -9.19
C GLY A 106 -4.93 -3.72 -9.63
#